data_AF-A0A832UPH9-F1
#
_entry.id   AF-A0A832UPH9-F1
#
_cell.length_a   1.000
_cell.length_b   1.000
_cell.length_c   1.000
_cell.angle_alpha   90.00
_cell.angle_beta   90.00
_cell.angle_gamma   90.00
#
_symmetry.space_group_name_H-M   'P 1'
#
loop_
_entity.id
_entity.type
_entity.pdbx_description
1 polymer ?
#
loop_
_entity_poly.entity_id
_entity_poly.type
_entity_poly.pdbx_seq_one_letter_code
_entity_poly.pdbx_strand_id
1 'polypeptide(L)'
;MFERCEKVIPVDDYSLMAVAGVPAIALEISRIISQYFEYYRRTQIRSMSLEGKIRTFSKLLKENLTASTSGLTRVSPIFATHDIESGKPSIYYYDMMGVEFQVLSFTATGARGGAYPRCS
;
A
#
# COMPACT_ATOMS: atom_id res chain seq x y z
N MET A 1 -12.64 21.15 8.24
CA MET A 1 -12.02 21.49 6.95
C MET A 1 -11.17 20.31 6.49
N PHE A 2 -11.77 19.22 5.99
CA PHE A 2 -11.06 18.07 5.40
C PHE A 2 -11.27 18.11 3.87
N GLU A 3 -10.92 19.22 3.22
CA GLU A 3 -11.16 19.41 1.77
C GLU A 3 -10.11 18.77 0.86
N ARG A 4 -9.11 18.09 1.42
CA ARG A 4 -8.25 17.17 0.68
C ARG A 4 -8.32 15.81 1.36
N CYS A 5 -9.06 14.87 0.76
CA CYS A 5 -8.79 13.46 1.00
C CYS A 5 -7.33 13.25 0.59
N GLU A 6 -6.41 13.21 1.55
CA GLU A 6 -5.06 12.70 1.34
C GLU A 6 -5.20 11.22 0.97
N LYS A 7 -5.39 11.00 -0.34
CA LYS A 7 -5.45 9.65 -0.91
C LYS A 7 -4.08 8.98 -0.91
N VAL A 8 -3.04 9.68 -0.47
CA VAL A 8 -1.67 9.19 -0.35
C VAL A 8 -1.26 9.34 1.09
N ILE A 9 -0.94 8.22 1.74
CA ILE A 9 -0.65 8.13 3.16
C ILE A 9 0.79 7.58 3.29
N PRO A 10 1.73 8.33 3.89
CA PRO A 10 3.05 7.80 4.18
C PRO A 10 2.94 6.69 5.25
N VAL A 11 3.66 5.60 5.05
CA VAL A 11 3.64 4.44 5.95
C VAL A 11 4.93 4.34 6.77
N ASP A 12 6.08 4.57 6.13
CA ASP A 12 7.38 4.75 6.79
C ASP A 12 8.25 5.70 5.95
N ASP A 13 9.52 5.87 6.32
CA ASP A 13 10.43 6.81 5.67
C ASP A 13 10.65 6.53 4.16
N TYR A 14 10.37 5.31 3.70
CA TYR A 14 10.64 4.85 2.33
C TYR A 14 9.42 4.23 1.66
N SER A 15 8.23 4.34 2.26
CA SER A 15 7.02 3.67 1.77
C SER A 15 5.79 4.55 1.95
N LEU A 16 4.92 4.52 0.96
CA LEU A 16 3.64 5.22 0.94
C LEU A 16 2.57 4.32 0.36
N MET A 17 1.33 4.61 0.73
CA MET A 17 0.16 3.90 0.23
C MET A 17 -0.81 4.93 -0.36
N ALA A 18 -1.16 4.77 -1.63
CA ALA A 18 -2.29 5.48 -2.22
C ALA A 18 -3.56 4.63 -2.08
N VAL A 19 -4.69 5.22 -1.68
CA VAL A 19 -5.91 4.45 -1.36
C VAL A 19 -7.12 4.95 -2.13
N ALA A 20 -7.84 4.00 -2.73
CA ALA A 20 -9.21 4.16 -3.21
C ALA A 20 -10.16 3.34 -2.33
N GLY A 21 -11.31 3.90 -1.94
CA GLY A 21 -12.31 3.23 -1.11
C GLY A 21 -12.69 4.04 0.13
N VAL A 22 -13.05 3.33 1.20
CA VAL A 22 -13.54 3.95 2.45
C VAL A 22 -12.38 4.61 3.22
N PRO A 23 -12.39 5.94 3.44
CA PRO A 23 -11.27 6.64 4.09
C PRO A 23 -10.97 6.18 5.52
N ALA A 24 -12.01 5.80 6.29
CA ALA A 24 -11.83 5.33 7.66
C ALA A 24 -10.95 4.06 7.72
N ILE A 25 -11.18 3.13 6.81
CA ILE A 25 -10.43 1.87 6.71
C ILE A 25 -9.02 2.11 6.18
N ALA A 26 -8.87 3.03 5.21
CA ALA A 26 -7.56 3.44 4.72
C ALA A 26 -6.65 3.94 5.86
N LEU A 27 -7.20 4.81 6.71
CA LEU A 27 -6.50 5.38 7.87
C LEU A 27 -6.22 4.35 8.96
N GLU A 28 -7.13 3.40 9.17
CA GLU A 28 -6.91 2.32 10.13
C GLU A 28 -5.77 1.39 9.67
N ILE A 29 -5.82 0.94 8.41
CA ILE A 29 -4.79 0.09 7.82
C ILE A 29 -3.44 0.80 7.84
N SER A 30 -3.39 2.09 7.47
CA SER A 30 -2.16 2.87 7.49
C SER A 30 -1.55 2.95 8.89
N ARG A 31 -2.37 3.16 9.92
CA ARG A 31 -1.90 3.20 11.33
C ARG A 31 -1.33 1.86 11.77
N ILE A 32 -2.03 0.76 11.49
CA ILE A 32 -1.59 -0.58 11.90
C ILE A 32 -0.26 -0.94 11.22
N ILE A 33 -0.14 -0.70 9.91
CA ILE A 33 1.09 -1.04 9.18
C ILE A 33 2.27 -0.15 9.58
N SER A 34 2.06 1.15 9.76
CA SER A 34 3.10 2.07 10.25
C SER A 34 3.61 1.66 11.62
N GLN A 35 2.71 1.34 12.54
CA GLN A 35 3.08 0.86 13.87
C GLN A 35 3.87 -0.46 13.78
N TYR A 36 3.48 -1.37 12.89
CA TYR A 36 4.15 -2.65 12.72
C TYR A 36 5.58 -2.48 12.16
N PHE A 37 5.78 -1.63 11.16
CA PHE A 37 7.11 -1.36 10.60
C PHE A 37 8.02 -0.68 11.62
N GLU A 38 7.50 0.29 12.37
CA GLU A 38 8.26 0.95 13.43
C GLU A 38 8.59 -0.02 14.57
N TYR A 39 7.64 -0.88 14.97
CA TYR A 39 7.89 -1.94 15.93
C TYR A 39 9.00 -2.89 15.45
N TYR A 40 8.91 -3.40 14.22
CA TYR A 40 9.92 -4.26 13.65
C TYR A 40 11.30 -3.59 13.63
N ARG A 41 11.37 -2.33 13.20
CA ARG A 41 12.61 -1.56 13.15
C ARG A 41 13.26 -1.45 14.53
N ARG A 42 12.47 -1.19 15.58
CA ARG A 42 12.95 -1.12 16.96
C ARG A 42 13.42 -2.46 17.49
N THR A 43 12.69 -3.54 17.20
CA THR A 43 13.02 -4.87 17.73
C THR A 43 14.19 -5.52 16.99
N GLN A 44 14.31 -5.31 15.68
CA GLN A 44 15.35 -5.92 14.83
C GLN A 44 16.55 -5.00 14.59
N ILE A 45 16.50 -3.75 15.10
CA ILE A 45 17.53 -2.71 14.91
C ILE A 45 17.83 -2.48 13.42
N ARG A 46 16.87 -2.78 12.55
CA ARG A 46 16.99 -2.67 11.10
C ARG A 46 15.61 -2.52 10.48
N SER A 47 15.53 -1.71 9.42
CA SER A 47 14.32 -1.61 8.60
C SER A 47 13.94 -2.96 8.00
N MET A 48 12.64 -3.21 7.89
CA MET A 48 12.12 -4.41 7.25
C MET A 48 12.53 -4.46 5.77
N SER A 49 12.90 -5.65 5.30
CA SER A 49 13.20 -5.87 3.89
C SER A 49 11.98 -5.58 3.01
N LEU A 50 12.21 -5.27 1.74
CA LEU A 50 11.16 -5.03 0.76
C LEU A 50 10.10 -6.16 0.76
N GLU A 51 10.56 -7.41 0.64
CA GLU A 51 9.68 -8.58 0.65
C GLU A 51 8.89 -8.71 1.96
N GLY A 52 9.53 -8.40 3.09
CA GLY A 52 8.87 -8.39 4.39
C GLY A 52 7.75 -7.34 4.46
N LYS A 53 7.99 -6.14 3.95
CA LYS A 53 6.98 -5.07 3.90
C LYS A 53 5.78 -5.48 3.05
N ILE A 54 6.04 -6.01 1.85
CA ILE A 54 5.00 -6.48 0.93
C ILE A 54 4.18 -7.58 1.60
N ARG A 55 4.84 -8.64 2.09
CA ARG A 55 4.16 -9.78 2.74
C ARG A 55 3.30 -9.35 3.92
N THR A 56 3.80 -8.45 4.75
CA THR A 56 3.09 -7.92 5.92
C THR A 56 1.87 -7.11 5.49
N PHE A 57 2.04 -6.22 4.52
CA PHE A 57 0.95 -5.39 4.01
C PHE A 57 -0.14 -6.25 3.35
N SER A 58 0.23 -7.21 2.51
CA SER A 58 -0.70 -8.15 1.86
C SER A 58 -1.47 -8.99 2.86
N LYS A 59 -0.82 -9.41 3.96
CA LYS A 59 -1.47 -10.13 5.06
C LYS A 59 -2.54 -9.25 5.72
N LEU A 60 -2.17 -8.02 6.09
CA LEU A 60 -3.09 -7.07 6.73
C LEU A 60 -4.32 -6.76 5.86
N LEU A 61 -4.12 -6.57 4.55
CA LEU A 61 -5.23 -6.35 3.62
C LEU A 61 -6.17 -7.56 3.55
N LYS A 62 -5.64 -8.78 3.49
CA LYS A 62 -6.44 -10.01 3.44
C LYS A 62 -7.22 -10.25 4.74
N GLU A 63 -6.65 -9.90 5.88
CA GLU A 63 -7.34 -9.92 7.17
C GLU A 63 -8.53 -8.95 7.18
N ASN A 64 -8.34 -7.72 6.67
CA ASN A 64 -9.43 -6.75 6.54
C ASN A 64 -10.56 -7.23 5.60
N LEU A 65 -10.25 -7.98 4.53
CA LEU A 65 -11.27 -8.56 3.65
C LEU A 65 -12.17 -9.56 4.38
N THR A 66 -11.60 -10.33 5.31
CA THR A 66 -12.34 -11.31 6.12
C THR A 66 -13.22 -10.62 7.15
N ALA A 67 -12.72 -9.53 7.77
CA ALA A 67 -13.49 -8.72 8.72
C ALA A 67 -14.64 -7.93 8.05
N SER A 68 -14.52 -7.65 6.75
CA SER A 68 -15.50 -6.89 5.96
C SER A 68 -16.62 -7.80 5.40
N THR A 69 -17.33 -8.50 6.28
CA THR A 69 -18.38 -9.50 5.93
C THR A 69 -19.47 -8.95 4.99
N SER A 70 -19.79 -7.65 5.07
CA SER A 70 -20.82 -7.02 4.23
C SER A 70 -20.30 -6.44 2.90
N GLY A 71 -19.00 -6.52 2.61
CA GLY A 71 -18.40 -5.98 1.37
C GLY A 71 -18.39 -4.45 1.22
N LEU A 72 -19.10 -3.73 2.08
CA LEU A 72 -19.24 -2.26 2.09
C LEU A 72 -18.01 -1.51 2.62
N THR A 73 -17.04 -2.23 3.16
CA THR A 73 -15.93 -1.68 3.97
C THR A 73 -14.57 -1.99 3.34
N ARG A 74 -14.46 -1.88 2.02
CA ARG A 74 -13.26 -2.28 1.26
C ARG A 74 -12.42 -1.10 0.80
N VAL A 75 -11.14 -1.37 0.62
CA VAL A 75 -10.17 -0.46 0.02
C VAL A 75 -9.37 -1.20 -1.06
N SER A 76 -8.95 -0.46 -2.08
CA SER A 76 -8.02 -0.91 -3.12
C SER A 76 -6.81 0.02 -3.08
N PRO A 77 -5.71 -0.41 -2.43
CA PRO A 77 -4.52 0.40 -2.33
C PRO A 77 -3.47 0.13 -3.41
N ILE A 78 -2.68 1.16 -3.67
CA ILE A 78 -1.38 1.08 -4.34
C ILE A 78 -0.34 1.30 -3.25
N PHE A 79 0.54 0.32 -3.04
CA PHE A 79 1.66 0.42 -2.11
C PHE A 79 2.94 0.65 -2.88
N ALA A 80 3.61 1.78 -2.63
CA ALA A 80 4.90 2.11 -3.20
C ALA A 80 5.96 2.09 -2.11
N THR A 81 7.09 1.45 -2.38
CA THR A 81 8.18 1.32 -1.41
C THR A 81 9.52 1.36 -2.13
N HIS A 82 10.51 1.92 -1.47
CA HIS A 82 11.89 1.97 -1.94
C HIS A 82 12.76 1.03 -1.11
N ASP A 83 13.49 0.14 -1.77
CA ASP A 83 14.49 -0.70 -1.12
C ASP A 83 15.84 0.01 -1.10
N ILE A 84 16.35 0.26 0.12
CA ILE A 84 17.59 1.00 0.34
C ILE A 84 18.79 0.15 -0.10
N GLU A 85 18.72 -1.18 0.05
CA GLU A 85 19.84 -2.06 -0.25
C GLU A 85 20.03 -2.25 -1.76
N SER A 86 18.95 -2.50 -2.50
CA SER A 86 19.02 -2.61 -3.96
C SER A 86 18.93 -1.28 -4.71
N GLY A 87 18.54 -0.20 -4.01
CA GLY A 87 18.32 1.12 -4.60
C GLY A 87 17.13 1.18 -5.57
N LYS A 88 16.22 0.19 -5.53
CA LYS A 88 15.13 0.05 -6.50
C LYS A 88 13.76 0.39 -5.88
N PRO A 89 12.95 1.22 -6.55
CA PRO A 89 11.56 1.39 -6.19
C PRO A 89 10.74 0.18 -6.65
N SER A 90 9.72 -0.18 -5.87
CA SER A 90 8.71 -1.16 -6.23
C SER A 90 7.32 -0.62 -5.94
N ILE A 91 6.38 -0.90 -6.84
CA ILE A 91 4.98 -0.50 -6.71
C ILE A 91 4.11 -1.74 -6.82
N TYR A 92 3.17 -1.89 -5.90
CA TYR A 92 2.22 -3.00 -5.83
C TYR A 92 0.80 -2.45 -5.83
N TYR A 93 -0.06 -3.03 -6.66
CA TYR A 93 -1.49 -2.74 -6.69
C TYR A 93 -2.25 -3.90 -6.06
N TYR A 94 -3.25 -3.56 -5.24
CA TYR A 94 -4.13 -4.52 -4.60
C TYR A 94 -5.57 -4.23 -4.98
N ASP A 95 -6.26 -5.23 -5.52
CA ASP A 95 -7.67 -5.11 -5.83
C ASP A 95 -8.57 -5.32 -4.60
N MET A 96 -9.88 -5.14 -4.78
CA MET A 96 -10.86 -5.33 -3.70
C MET A 96 -11.06 -6.79 -3.28
N MET A 97 -10.42 -7.75 -3.96
CA MET A 97 -10.41 -9.18 -3.63
C MET A 97 -9.10 -9.60 -2.96
N GLY A 98 -8.13 -8.69 -2.81
CA GLY A 98 -6.84 -8.95 -2.19
C GLY A 98 -5.83 -9.64 -3.12
N VAL A 99 -6.07 -9.58 -4.43
CA VAL A 99 -5.09 -9.99 -5.43
C VAL A 99 -4.00 -8.92 -5.50
N GLU A 100 -2.75 -9.37 -5.49
CA GLU A 100 -1.55 -8.53 -5.54
C GLU A 100 -0.97 -8.52 -6.95
N PHE A 101 -0.60 -7.35 -7.44
CA PHE A 101 0.05 -7.16 -8.73
C PHE A 101 1.29 -6.27 -8.57
N GLN A 102 2.46 -6.74 -8.98
CA GLN A 102 3.66 -5.90 -9.07
C GLN A 102 3.64 -5.09 -10.37
N VAL A 103 3.83 -3.79 -10.25
CA VAL A 103 3.89 -2.86 -11.39
C VAL A 103 5.36 -2.72 -11.83
N LEU A 104 5.69 -3.26 -13.01
CA LEU A 104 7.06 -3.34 -13.52
C LEU A 104 7.52 -2.08 -14.29
N SER A 105 6.60 -1.20 -14.68
CA SER A 105 6.93 0.04 -15.39
C SER A 105 6.06 1.19 -14.87
N PHE A 106 6.67 2.36 -14.71
CA PHE A 106 5.98 3.56 -14.24
C PHE A 106 6.17 4.72 -15.22
N THR A 107 5.06 5.37 -15.57
CA THR A 107 5.02 6.69 -16.19
C THR A 107 3.84 7.40 -15.55
N ALA A 108 4.10 8.51 -14.87
CA ALA A 108 3.05 9.37 -14.33
C ALA A 108 2.74 10.45 -15.38
N THR A 109 1.84 10.16 -16.32
CA THR A 109 1.29 11.20 -17.18
C THR A 109 0.13 11.85 -16.44
N GLY A 110 0.25 13.14 -16.15
CA GLY A 110 -0.84 13.95 -15.61
C GLY A 110 -2.10 13.87 -16.49
N ALA A 111 -3.26 13.95 -15.84
CA ALA A 111 -4.57 13.64 -16.39
C ALA A 111 -4.85 14.14 -17.82
N ARG A 112 -4.78 13.22 -18.79
CA ARG A 112 -5.67 13.13 -19.96
C ARG A 112 -5.56 11.75 -20.60
N GLY A 113 -6.68 11.04 -20.66
CA GLY A 113 -6.85 9.89 -21.56
C GLY A 113 -6.23 8.59 -21.05
N GLY A 114 -7.08 7.59 -20.84
CA GLY A 114 -6.65 6.27 -20.42
C GLY A 114 -5.72 5.59 -21.41
N ALA A 115 -4.77 4.85 -20.86
CA ALA A 115 -4.25 3.60 -21.41
C ALA A 115 -3.45 2.94 -20.29
N TYR A 116 -3.98 1.86 -19.73
CA TYR A 116 -3.17 0.87 -19.01
C TYR A 116 -2.49 -0.01 -20.06
N PRO A 117 -1.15 -0.19 -20.06
CA PRO A 117 -0.55 -1.29 -20.81
C PRO A 117 0.20 -2.28 -19.91
N ARG A 118 -0.35 -3.49 -19.96
CA ARG A 118 0.25 -4.84 -20.02
C ARG A 118 1.23 -5.29 -18.91
N CYS A 119 0.74 -6.26 -18.13
CA CYS A 119 1.55 -7.43 -17.77
C CYS A 119 1.86 -8.23 -19.03
N SER A 120 3.10 -8.72 -19.12
CA SER A 120 3.60 -9.68 -20.11
C SER A 120 2.75 -10.94 -20.18
#